data_AF-A0A0S2M2K4-F1
#
_entry.id   AF-A0A0S2M2K4-F1
#
_cell.length_a   1.000
_cell.length_b   1.000
_cell.length_c   1.000
_cell.angle_alpha   90.00
_cell.angle_beta   90.00
_cell.angle_gamma   90.00
#
_symmetry.space_group_name_H-M   'P 1'
#
loop_
_entity.id
_entity.type
_entity.pdbx_description
1 polymer ?
#
loop_
_entity_poly.entity_id
_entity_poly.type
_entity_poly.pdbx_seq_one_letter_code
_entity_poly.pdbx_strand_id
1 'polypeptide(L)'
;MRAVADALEVLTTEQWRLDTECTGWTVRDMAAHLLGAQEDLLSVATVLWRRERGRRRHPHLSLLDAANEVQIQDHAGLSSGALWQNYRANIAKVAKRVGSFPSFLAGIPVDATMAPGNAPLRLGYLFNVIYLRDAWMHGMDLARATGAPRIATVLDAAVMAQIMRDAATAWGEGPAVELELTGEVASSWQLGQGVPEARLRTDGLELCRSLSGRIPVTDISTVSGNPQLANSLGELRIVF
;
A
#
# COMPACT_ATOMS: atom_id res chain seq x y z
N MET A 1 1.19 8.28 6.93
CA MET A 1 2.26 9.27 6.68
C MET A 1 2.90 9.82 7.95
N ARG A 2 2.22 10.54 8.87
CA ARG A 2 2.89 11.00 10.12
C ARG A 2 3.50 9.85 10.94
N ALA A 3 2.73 8.80 11.19
CA ALA A 3 3.20 7.56 11.81
C ALA A 3 4.45 6.96 11.12
N VAL A 4 4.53 7.05 9.79
CA VAL A 4 5.71 6.59 9.03
C VAL A 4 6.91 7.48 9.28
N ALA A 5 6.73 8.81 9.25
CA ALA A 5 7.80 9.75 9.56
C ALA A 5 8.33 9.56 11.00
N ASP A 6 7.41 9.37 11.96
CA ASP A 6 7.75 9.12 13.37
C ASP A 6 8.52 7.80 13.53
N ALA A 7 8.13 6.75 12.80
CA ALA A 7 8.85 5.47 12.79
C ALA A 7 10.26 5.59 12.19
N LEU A 8 10.43 6.32 11.08
CA LEU A 8 11.73 6.53 10.43
C LEU A 8 12.69 7.39 11.27
N GLU A 9 12.16 8.35 12.02
CA GLU A 9 12.94 9.28 12.84
C GLU A 9 13.73 8.57 13.95
N VAL A 10 13.19 7.48 14.51
CA VAL A 10 13.76 6.77 15.66
C VAL A 10 14.67 5.59 15.28
N LEU A 11 14.88 5.33 13.98
CA LEU A 11 15.67 4.19 13.52
C LEU A 11 17.17 4.39 13.75
N THR A 12 17.84 3.31 14.16
CA THR A 12 19.31 3.27 14.24
C THR A 12 19.95 3.17 12.85
N THR A 13 21.24 3.50 12.76
CA THR A 13 22.01 3.42 11.50
C THR A 13 21.99 2.00 10.90
N GLU A 14 21.98 0.98 11.76
CA GLU A 14 21.94 -0.43 11.39
C GLU A 14 20.55 -0.80 10.84
N GLN A 15 19.48 -0.33 11.48
CA GLN A 15 18.10 -0.60 11.03
C GLN A 15 17.83 -0.04 9.62
N TRP A 16 18.44 1.08 9.25
CA TRP A 16 18.35 1.64 7.91
C TRP A 16 18.89 0.72 6.80
N ARG A 17 19.75 -0.25 7.15
CA ARG A 17 20.37 -1.18 6.19
C ARG A 17 19.70 -2.55 6.15
N LEU A 18 18.67 -2.78 6.97
CA LEU A 18 17.95 -4.06 6.98
C LEU A 18 17.12 -4.22 5.72
N ASP A 19 17.07 -5.46 5.21
CA ASP A 19 16.21 -5.82 4.10
C ASP A 19 14.74 -5.77 4.52
N THR A 20 13.89 -5.35 3.61
CA THR A 20 12.43 -5.41 3.76
C THR A 20 11.87 -6.63 3.04
N GLU A 21 10.59 -6.93 3.24
CA GLU A 21 9.90 -7.98 2.48
C GLU A 21 9.69 -7.59 1.01
N CYS A 22 9.83 -6.30 0.66
CA CYS A 22 9.93 -5.86 -0.73
C CYS A 22 11.32 -6.24 -1.25
N THR A 23 11.38 -7.28 -2.08
CA THR A 23 12.64 -7.89 -2.53
C THR A 23 13.56 -6.85 -3.17
N GLY A 24 14.81 -6.80 -2.68
CA GLY A 24 15.84 -5.89 -3.17
C GLY A 24 15.80 -4.50 -2.53
N TRP A 25 14.85 -4.21 -1.64
CA TRP A 25 14.76 -2.93 -0.96
C TRP A 25 15.15 -3.05 0.50
N THR A 26 16.13 -2.24 0.89
CA THR A 26 16.42 -1.97 2.31
C THR A 26 15.39 -0.99 2.88
N VAL A 27 15.37 -0.84 4.20
CA VAL A 27 14.60 0.20 4.91
C VAL A 27 14.89 1.59 4.35
N ARG A 28 16.13 1.85 3.93
CA ARG A 28 16.52 3.10 3.28
C ARG A 28 15.89 3.28 1.91
N ASP A 29 15.87 2.24 1.09
CA ASP A 29 15.27 2.28 -0.25
C ASP A 29 13.75 2.47 -0.15
N MET A 30 13.11 1.78 0.80
CA MET A 30 11.70 1.97 1.13
C MET A 30 11.38 3.44 1.49
N ALA A 31 12.20 4.07 2.34
CA ALA A 31 11.99 5.48 2.71
C ALA A 31 12.23 6.43 1.52
N ALA A 32 13.18 6.10 0.64
CA ALA A 32 13.44 6.86 -0.59
C ALA A 32 12.27 6.75 -1.59
N HIS A 33 11.71 5.55 -1.77
CA HIS A 33 10.47 5.31 -2.52
C HIS A 33 9.32 6.13 -1.94
N LEU A 34 9.09 6.06 -0.62
CA LEU A 34 8.02 6.81 0.04
C LEU A 34 8.15 8.33 -0.12
N LEU A 35 9.37 8.87 -0.08
CA LEU A 35 9.63 10.27 -0.40
C LEU A 35 9.35 10.56 -1.88
N GLY A 36 9.84 9.72 -2.79
CA GLY A 36 9.58 9.84 -4.22
C GLY A 36 8.08 9.82 -4.57
N ALA A 37 7.31 8.93 -3.95
CA ALA A 37 5.86 8.84 -4.10
C ALA A 37 5.14 10.13 -3.68
N GLN A 38 5.59 10.80 -2.60
CA GLN A 38 5.05 12.12 -2.24
C GLN A 38 5.35 13.17 -3.31
N GLU A 39 6.56 13.17 -3.87
CA GLU A 39 6.96 14.12 -4.91
C GLU A 39 6.18 13.89 -6.21
N ASP A 40 5.92 12.64 -6.56
CA ASP A 40 5.09 12.25 -7.70
C ASP A 40 3.64 12.72 -7.53
N LEU A 41 3.09 12.58 -6.33
CA LEU A 41 1.77 13.12 -5.98
C LEU A 41 1.73 14.65 -6.08
N LEU A 42 2.84 15.32 -5.76
CA LEU A 42 2.96 16.79 -5.80
C LEU A 42 3.26 17.34 -7.20
N SER A 43 3.79 16.52 -8.12
CA SER A 43 4.26 16.98 -9.43
C SER A 43 4.06 15.93 -10.54
N VAL A 44 3.08 16.18 -11.41
CA VAL A 44 2.84 15.37 -12.61
C VAL A 44 4.05 15.37 -13.56
N ALA A 45 4.79 16.48 -13.62
CA ALA A 45 6.01 16.55 -14.41
C ALA A 45 7.09 15.57 -13.90
N THR A 46 7.19 15.40 -12.58
CA THR A 46 8.10 14.42 -11.96
C THR A 46 7.70 13.00 -12.33
N VAL A 47 6.39 12.66 -12.25
CA VAL A 47 5.87 11.35 -12.68
C VAL A 47 6.27 11.03 -14.12
N LEU A 48 6.01 11.95 -15.06
CA LEU A 48 6.32 11.72 -16.47
C LEU A 48 7.82 11.58 -16.73
N TRP A 49 8.63 12.37 -16.03
CA TRP A 49 10.09 12.29 -16.14
C TRP A 49 10.63 10.97 -15.57
N ARG A 50 10.15 10.53 -14.40
CA ARG A 50 10.56 9.25 -13.78
C ARG A 50 10.15 8.07 -14.63
N ARG A 51 8.93 8.09 -15.18
CA ARG A 51 8.45 7.11 -16.16
C ARG A 51 9.41 6.99 -17.34
N GLU A 52 9.76 8.10 -17.98
CA GLU A 52 10.62 8.08 -19.17
C GLU A 52 12.06 7.65 -18.84
N ARG A 53 12.60 8.10 -17.72
CA ARG A 53 13.93 7.71 -17.25
C ARG A 53 13.98 6.24 -16.86
N GLY A 54 12.96 5.75 -16.18
CA GLY A 54 12.79 4.35 -15.79
C GLY A 54 12.78 3.46 -17.02
N ARG A 55 11.92 3.77 -18.00
CA ARG A 55 11.85 3.05 -19.29
C ARG A 55 13.21 2.91 -19.97
N ARG A 56 14.05 3.95 -19.91
CA ARG A 56 15.37 3.95 -20.55
C ARG A 56 16.44 3.20 -19.76
N ARG A 57 16.43 3.30 -18.43
CA ARG A 57 17.49 2.76 -17.57
C ARG A 57 17.22 1.33 -17.11
N HIS A 58 15.95 1.00 -16.96
CA HIS A 58 15.49 -0.28 -16.41
C HIS A 58 14.51 -0.97 -17.36
N PRO A 59 14.88 -1.20 -18.64
CA PRO A 59 13.98 -1.78 -19.64
C PRO A 59 13.57 -3.24 -19.35
N HIS A 60 14.22 -3.88 -18.39
CA HIS A 60 13.94 -5.25 -17.95
C HIS A 60 12.91 -5.33 -16.82
N LEU A 61 12.53 -4.19 -16.23
CA LEU A 61 11.51 -4.10 -15.20
C LEU A 61 10.15 -3.71 -15.81
N SER A 62 9.07 -3.92 -15.04
CA SER A 62 7.79 -3.28 -15.36
C SER A 62 7.97 -1.75 -15.34
N LEU A 63 7.13 -1.02 -16.06
CA LEU A 63 7.28 0.44 -16.13
C LEU A 63 7.06 1.13 -14.76
N LEU A 64 6.17 0.56 -13.93
CA LEU A 64 5.99 0.96 -12.55
C LEU A 64 7.25 0.71 -11.72
N ASP A 65 7.79 -0.51 -11.73
CA ASP A 65 8.99 -0.85 -10.95
C ASP A 65 10.21 -0.04 -11.41
N ALA A 66 10.32 0.20 -12.72
CA ALA A 66 11.34 1.06 -13.29
C ALA A 66 11.22 2.52 -12.80
N ALA A 67 10.00 3.03 -12.61
CA ALA A 67 9.77 4.36 -12.06
C ALA A 67 10.10 4.41 -10.56
N ASN A 68 9.71 3.38 -9.79
CA ASN A 68 10.04 3.25 -8.37
C ASN A 68 11.56 3.17 -8.16
N GLU A 69 12.27 2.43 -8.99
CA GLU A 69 13.73 2.38 -8.96
C GLU A 69 14.36 3.76 -9.24
N VAL A 70 13.77 4.56 -10.14
CA VAL A 70 14.22 5.95 -10.32
C VAL A 70 13.94 6.82 -9.09
N GLN A 71 12.81 6.62 -8.39
CA GLN A 71 12.53 7.32 -7.12
C GLN A 71 13.63 7.03 -6.09
N ILE A 72 14.07 5.78 -5.96
CA ILE A 72 15.16 5.40 -5.05
C ILE A 72 16.47 6.07 -5.47
N GLN A 73 16.80 5.98 -6.76
CA GLN A 73 18.04 6.55 -7.30
C GLN A 73 18.14 8.08 -7.19
N ASP A 74 17.02 8.79 -7.32
CA ASP A 74 16.97 10.25 -7.13
C ASP A 74 17.41 10.69 -5.73
N HIS A 75 17.20 9.82 -4.74
CA HIS A 75 17.50 10.09 -3.34
C HIS A 75 18.77 9.38 -2.83
N ALA A 76 19.51 8.69 -3.70
CA ALA A 76 20.71 7.93 -3.31
C ALA A 76 21.73 8.79 -2.56
N GLY A 77 21.84 10.08 -2.91
CA GLY A 77 22.76 11.04 -2.28
C GLY A 77 22.29 11.65 -0.96
N LEU A 78 21.04 11.45 -0.53
CA LEU A 78 20.52 12.01 0.73
C LEU A 78 20.97 11.19 1.94
N SER A 79 21.26 11.82 3.09
CA SER A 79 21.43 11.05 4.33
C SER A 79 20.09 10.42 4.76
N SER A 80 20.13 9.35 5.57
CA SER A 80 18.90 8.77 6.13
C SER A 80 18.10 9.78 6.96
N GLY A 81 18.78 10.70 7.65
CA GLY A 81 18.15 11.83 8.34
C GLY A 81 17.41 12.75 7.38
N ALA A 82 18.03 13.09 6.24
CA ALA A 82 17.39 13.94 5.22
C ALA A 82 16.16 13.27 4.58
N LEU A 83 16.18 11.94 4.40
CA LEU A 83 15.03 11.20 3.87
C LEU A 83 13.77 11.41 4.71
N TRP A 84 13.82 11.10 6.01
CA TRP A 84 12.63 11.21 6.86
C TRP A 84 12.23 12.68 7.12
N GLN A 85 13.20 13.60 7.19
CA GLN A 85 12.94 15.03 7.36
C GLN A 85 12.19 15.61 6.15
N ASN A 86 12.66 15.30 4.94
CA ASN A 86 11.99 15.73 3.71
C ASN A 86 10.61 15.08 3.57
N TYR A 87 10.51 13.78 3.89
CA TYR A 87 9.23 13.07 3.89
C TYR A 87 8.22 13.73 4.84
N ARG A 88 8.67 14.07 6.07
CA ARG A 88 7.85 14.79 7.07
C ARG A 88 7.42 16.17 6.58
N ALA A 89 8.35 16.93 5.99
CA ALA A 89 8.09 18.29 5.50
C ALA A 89 7.05 18.32 4.37
N ASN A 90 6.93 17.25 3.58
CA ASN A 90 5.98 17.15 2.48
C ASN A 90 4.55 16.79 2.92
N ILE A 91 4.35 16.24 4.12
CA ILE A 91 3.04 15.72 4.58
C ILE A 91 1.92 16.76 4.44
N ALA A 92 2.14 18.01 4.86
CA ALA A 92 1.12 19.05 4.80
C ALA A 92 0.76 19.42 3.34
N LYS A 93 1.74 19.43 2.44
CA LYS A 93 1.54 19.71 1.01
C LYS A 93 0.76 18.57 0.35
N VAL A 94 1.11 17.32 0.66
CA VAL A 94 0.41 16.12 0.19
C VAL A 94 -1.04 16.13 0.66
N ALA A 95 -1.28 16.39 1.95
CA ALA A 95 -2.64 16.47 2.49
C ALA A 95 -3.48 17.55 1.80
N LYS A 96 -2.90 18.74 1.56
CA LYS A 96 -3.57 19.81 0.80
C LYS A 96 -3.87 19.36 -0.63
N ARG A 97 -2.90 18.75 -1.31
CA ARG A 97 -3.01 18.30 -2.72
C ARG A 97 -4.11 17.25 -2.90
N VAL A 98 -4.18 16.28 -2.00
CA VAL A 98 -5.25 15.26 -1.98
C VAL A 98 -6.60 15.91 -1.66
N GLY A 99 -6.67 16.72 -0.61
CA GLY A 99 -7.91 17.37 -0.19
C GLY A 99 -8.48 18.36 -1.21
N SER A 100 -7.65 18.88 -2.12
CA SER A 100 -8.03 19.80 -3.19
C SER A 100 -7.93 19.17 -4.58
N PHE A 101 -7.90 17.85 -4.70
CA PHE A 101 -7.80 17.19 -6.00
C PHE A 101 -9.05 17.50 -6.87
N PRO A 102 -8.91 18.02 -8.10
CA PRO A 102 -10.07 18.42 -8.90
C PRO A 102 -10.94 17.22 -9.30
N SER A 103 -12.21 17.22 -8.88
CA SER A 103 -13.14 16.10 -9.13
C SER A 103 -13.35 15.80 -10.61
N PHE A 104 -13.30 16.80 -11.49
CA PHE A 104 -13.43 16.61 -12.94
C PHE A 104 -12.26 15.81 -13.55
N LEU A 105 -11.09 15.80 -12.91
CA LEU A 105 -9.96 14.97 -13.32
C LEU A 105 -10.05 13.54 -12.78
N ALA A 106 -10.89 13.29 -11.77
CA ALA A 106 -10.93 12.02 -11.05
C ALA A 106 -11.27 10.83 -11.96
N GLY A 107 -12.06 11.08 -13.01
CA GLY A 107 -12.50 10.06 -13.96
C GLY A 107 -11.46 9.66 -15.01
N ILE A 108 -10.36 10.40 -15.16
CA ILE A 108 -9.37 10.15 -16.22
C ILE A 108 -8.67 8.80 -15.96
N PRO A 109 -8.59 7.90 -16.96
CA PRO A 109 -7.90 6.63 -16.81
C PRO A 109 -6.38 6.84 -16.67
N VAL A 110 -5.78 6.07 -15.79
CA VAL A 110 -4.32 5.94 -15.66
C VAL A 110 -3.84 4.93 -16.70
N ASP A 111 -2.63 5.14 -17.22
CA ASP A 111 -1.95 4.13 -18.02
C ASP A 111 -1.78 2.84 -17.21
N ALA A 112 -2.39 1.75 -17.64
CA ALA A 112 -2.37 0.48 -16.92
C ALA A 112 -0.93 -0.03 -16.68
N THR A 113 0.02 0.29 -17.56
CA THR A 113 1.43 -0.11 -17.37
C THR A 113 2.11 0.59 -16.18
N MET A 114 1.49 1.66 -15.67
CA MET A 114 1.88 2.40 -14.47
C MET A 114 1.05 1.99 -13.23
N ALA A 115 0.30 0.89 -13.30
CA ALA A 115 -0.52 0.37 -12.21
C ALA A 115 -0.05 -1.04 -11.79
N PRO A 116 -0.08 -1.37 -10.49
CA PRO A 116 0.19 -2.73 -10.03
C PRO A 116 -0.71 -3.75 -10.76
N GLY A 117 -0.10 -4.80 -11.30
CA GLY A 117 -0.83 -5.85 -12.02
C GLY A 117 -1.56 -5.40 -13.30
N ASN A 118 -1.21 -4.23 -13.85
CA ASN A 118 -1.94 -3.59 -14.96
C ASN A 118 -3.42 -3.29 -14.65
N ALA A 119 -3.74 -3.05 -13.37
CA ALA A 119 -5.11 -2.79 -12.95
C ALA A 119 -5.68 -1.51 -13.59
N PRO A 120 -6.97 -1.49 -13.97
CA PRO A 120 -7.61 -0.29 -14.50
C PRO A 120 -7.81 0.73 -13.36
N LEU A 121 -6.95 1.74 -13.30
CA LEU A 121 -7.02 2.81 -12.31
C LEU A 121 -7.55 4.11 -12.92
N ARG A 122 -8.17 4.94 -12.08
CA ARG A 122 -8.53 6.32 -12.41
C ARG A 122 -7.73 7.29 -11.55
N LEU A 123 -7.43 8.47 -12.07
CA LEU A 123 -6.59 9.45 -11.37
C LEU A 123 -7.10 9.78 -9.97
N GLY A 124 -8.42 9.91 -9.79
CA GLY A 124 -8.99 10.21 -8.47
C GLY A 124 -8.70 9.13 -7.44
N TYR A 125 -8.75 7.86 -7.85
CA TYR A 125 -8.44 6.74 -6.97
C TYR A 125 -6.93 6.61 -6.72
N LEU A 126 -6.10 6.80 -7.76
CA LEU A 126 -4.64 6.82 -7.63
C LEU A 126 -4.17 7.90 -6.63
N PHE A 127 -4.61 9.15 -6.80
CA PHE A 127 -4.16 10.29 -6.01
C PHE A 127 -4.75 10.32 -4.60
N ASN A 128 -6.03 9.98 -4.45
CA ASN A 128 -6.73 10.17 -3.18
C ASN A 128 -6.78 8.91 -2.32
N VAL A 129 -6.43 7.73 -2.87
CA VAL A 129 -6.47 6.46 -2.15
C VAL A 129 -5.12 5.74 -2.22
N ILE A 130 -4.66 5.35 -3.41
CA ILE A 130 -3.51 4.45 -3.60
C ILE A 130 -2.23 5.01 -2.96
N TYR A 131 -1.78 6.22 -3.31
CA TYR A 131 -0.56 6.78 -2.69
C TYR A 131 -0.59 6.86 -1.15
N LEU A 132 -1.77 7.07 -0.55
CA LEU A 132 -1.90 7.14 0.90
C LEU A 132 -1.92 5.75 1.54
N ARG A 133 -2.54 4.78 0.85
CA ARG A 133 -2.62 3.38 1.24
C ARG A 133 -1.27 2.69 1.12
N ASP A 134 -0.52 2.96 0.04
CA ASP A 134 0.85 2.49 -0.14
C ASP A 134 1.74 2.90 1.04
N ALA A 135 1.70 4.18 1.42
CA ALA A 135 2.42 4.67 2.60
C ALA A 135 1.97 4.01 3.92
N TRP A 136 0.70 3.63 4.04
CA TRP A 136 0.20 2.89 5.21
C TRP A 136 0.72 1.44 5.22
N MET A 137 0.71 0.76 4.07
CA MET A 137 1.22 -0.59 3.90
C MET A 137 2.74 -0.67 4.17
N HIS A 138 3.52 0.24 3.58
CA HIS A 138 4.95 0.32 3.83
C HIS A 138 5.31 0.72 5.25
N GLY A 139 4.42 1.39 5.98
CA GLY A 139 4.55 1.56 7.43
C GLY A 139 4.60 0.22 8.19
N MET A 140 3.87 -0.79 7.74
CA MET A 140 3.94 -2.14 8.28
C MET A 140 5.23 -2.86 7.87
N ASP A 141 5.67 -2.68 6.62
CA ASP A 141 6.94 -3.28 6.16
C ASP A 141 8.13 -2.75 6.97
N LEU A 142 8.16 -1.45 7.25
CA LEU A 142 9.18 -0.82 8.09
C LEU A 142 9.18 -1.41 9.50
N ALA A 143 8.01 -1.55 10.12
CA ALA A 143 7.89 -2.13 11.46
C ALA A 143 8.42 -3.57 11.50
N ARG A 144 8.11 -4.38 10.48
CA ARG A 144 8.58 -5.77 10.40
C ARG A 144 10.07 -5.89 10.11
N ALA A 145 10.59 -5.12 9.16
CA ALA A 145 12.01 -5.15 8.80
C ALA A 145 12.89 -4.72 9.98
N THR A 146 12.44 -3.73 10.76
CA THR A 146 13.24 -3.13 11.84
C THR A 146 13.01 -3.76 13.22
N GLY A 147 11.94 -4.54 13.37
CA GLY A 147 11.44 -5.02 14.67
C GLY A 147 10.87 -3.91 15.56
N ALA A 148 10.79 -2.68 15.07
CA ALA A 148 10.19 -1.57 15.81
C ALA A 148 8.66 -1.71 15.87
N PRO A 149 8.01 -1.33 16.98
CA PRO A 149 6.55 -1.35 17.06
C PRO A 149 5.91 -0.51 15.95
N ARG A 150 4.88 -1.06 15.31
CA ARG A 150 4.03 -0.29 14.39
C ARG A 150 3.33 0.82 15.18
N ILE A 151 3.31 2.02 14.62
CA ILE A 151 2.58 3.14 15.20
C ILE A 151 1.11 3.05 14.74
N ALA A 152 0.27 2.54 15.63
CA ALA A 152 -1.18 2.47 15.47
C ALA A 152 -1.82 3.86 15.32
N THR A 153 -2.85 3.99 14.48
CA THR A 153 -3.59 5.24 14.34
C THR A 153 -5.10 5.02 14.31
N VAL A 154 -5.86 6.04 14.74
CA VAL A 154 -7.33 6.04 14.62
C VAL A 154 -7.84 5.92 13.18
N LEU A 155 -6.97 6.12 12.19
CA LEU A 155 -7.29 6.02 10.77
C LEU A 155 -7.13 4.60 10.22
N ASP A 156 -6.53 3.68 10.97
CA ASP A 156 -6.27 2.32 10.48
C ASP A 156 -7.56 1.59 10.11
N ALA A 157 -8.61 1.74 10.93
CA ALA A 157 -9.94 1.20 10.63
C ALA A 157 -10.55 1.79 9.35
N ALA A 158 -10.30 3.08 9.07
CA ALA A 158 -10.81 3.73 7.86
C ALA A 158 -10.08 3.24 6.60
N VAL A 159 -8.75 3.06 6.67
CA VAL A 159 -7.95 2.48 5.58
C VAL A 159 -8.34 1.02 5.34
N MET A 160 -8.49 0.22 6.40
CA MET A 160 -8.96 -1.16 6.30
C MET A 160 -10.36 -1.22 5.66
N ALA A 161 -11.28 -0.35 6.05
CA ALA A 161 -12.60 -0.30 5.45
C ALA A 161 -12.57 0.06 3.95
N GLN A 162 -11.60 0.86 3.50
CA GLN A 162 -11.39 1.09 2.05
C GLN A 162 -10.91 -0.17 1.35
N ILE A 163 -9.92 -0.87 1.91
CA ILE A 163 -9.38 -2.11 1.36
C ILE A 163 -10.48 -3.18 1.28
N MET A 164 -11.31 -3.32 2.33
CA MET A 164 -12.40 -4.29 2.36
C MET A 164 -13.52 -3.99 1.36
N ARG A 165 -13.77 -2.70 1.05
CA ARG A 165 -14.69 -2.34 -0.04
C ARG A 165 -14.13 -2.70 -1.41
N ASP A 166 -12.82 -2.54 -1.60
CA ASP A 166 -12.17 -2.98 -2.84
C ASP A 166 -12.16 -4.50 -2.94
N ALA A 167 -11.94 -5.21 -1.83
CA ALA A 167 -12.06 -6.66 -1.73
C ALA A 167 -13.48 -7.14 -2.05
N ALA A 168 -14.52 -6.47 -1.52
CA ALA A 168 -15.91 -6.76 -1.87
C ALA A 168 -16.21 -6.52 -3.35
N THR A 169 -15.63 -5.47 -3.94
CA THR A 169 -15.76 -5.19 -5.38
C THR A 169 -15.09 -6.28 -6.21
N ALA A 170 -13.89 -6.71 -5.81
CA ALA A 170 -13.15 -7.79 -6.49
C ALA A 170 -13.83 -9.16 -6.32
N TRP A 171 -14.48 -9.40 -5.17
CA TRP A 171 -15.26 -10.60 -4.90
C TRP A 171 -16.52 -10.69 -5.77
N GLY A 172 -17.12 -9.55 -6.10
CA GLY A 172 -18.28 -9.45 -6.99
C GLY A 172 -19.51 -10.22 -6.47
N GLU A 173 -20.21 -10.89 -7.38
CA GLU A 173 -21.39 -11.72 -7.08
C GLU A 173 -21.03 -13.14 -6.60
N GLY A 174 -19.80 -13.35 -6.11
CA GLY A 174 -19.38 -14.62 -5.53
C GLY A 174 -20.20 -15.04 -4.30
N PRO A 175 -19.99 -16.29 -3.82
CA PRO A 175 -20.66 -16.83 -2.64
C PRO A 175 -20.61 -15.87 -1.45
N ALA A 176 -21.71 -15.77 -0.71
CA ALA A 176 -21.74 -14.94 0.48
C ALA A 176 -20.82 -15.52 1.56
N VAL A 177 -20.03 -14.66 2.19
CA VAL A 177 -19.10 -15.03 3.26
C VAL A 177 -19.19 -13.99 4.38
N GLU A 178 -19.36 -14.46 5.61
CA GLU A 178 -19.16 -13.63 6.80
C GLU A 178 -17.68 -13.69 7.19
N LEU A 179 -17.03 -12.53 7.31
CA LEU A 179 -15.62 -12.40 7.62
C LEU A 179 -15.43 -11.62 8.92
N GLU A 180 -14.83 -12.28 9.92
CA GLU A 180 -14.39 -11.67 11.16
C GLU A 180 -12.90 -11.31 11.08
N LEU A 181 -12.60 -10.02 11.09
CA LEU A 181 -11.25 -9.51 11.22
C LEU A 181 -10.93 -9.33 12.71
N THR A 182 -9.86 -9.96 13.16
CA THR A 182 -9.34 -9.86 14.52
C THR A 182 -8.03 -9.07 14.57
N GLY A 183 -7.43 -8.97 15.75
CA GLY A 183 -6.14 -8.31 15.93
C GLY A 183 -6.27 -6.82 16.21
N GLU A 184 -5.25 -6.06 15.82
CA GLU A 184 -5.16 -4.62 16.15
C GLU A 184 -6.29 -3.79 15.54
N VAL A 185 -6.78 -4.19 14.37
CA VAL A 185 -7.89 -3.54 13.67
C VAL A 185 -9.00 -4.57 13.43
N ALA A 186 -9.83 -4.77 14.45
CA ALA A 186 -10.93 -5.71 14.40
C ALA A 186 -12.18 -5.12 13.73
N SER A 187 -12.86 -5.91 12.90
CA SER A 187 -14.13 -5.54 12.27
C SER A 187 -14.84 -6.76 11.67
N SER A 188 -16.11 -6.63 11.31
CA SER A 188 -16.89 -7.70 10.65
C SER A 188 -17.39 -7.23 9.29
N TRP A 189 -17.31 -8.12 8.31
CA TRP A 189 -17.68 -7.85 6.93
C TRP A 189 -18.52 -8.99 6.36
N GLN A 190 -19.36 -8.66 5.38
CA GLN A 190 -19.94 -9.65 4.49
C GLN A 190 -19.46 -9.38 3.07
N LEU A 191 -18.87 -10.40 2.44
CA LEU A 191 -18.57 -10.41 1.01
C LEU A 191 -19.66 -11.20 0.29
N GLY A 192 -19.95 -10.85 -0.96
CA GLY A 192 -21.07 -11.46 -1.70
C GLY A 192 -22.45 -11.05 -1.13
N GLN A 193 -23.51 -11.60 -1.73
CA GLN A 193 -24.91 -11.30 -1.36
C GLN A 193 -25.66 -12.56 -0.95
N GLY A 194 -26.62 -12.44 -0.02
CA GLY A 194 -27.43 -13.57 0.44
C GLY A 194 -26.94 -14.19 1.74
N VAL A 195 -27.32 -15.45 1.96
CA VAL A 195 -26.99 -16.21 3.19
C VAL A 195 -25.53 -16.69 3.11
N PRO A 196 -24.68 -16.38 4.11
CA PRO A 196 -23.29 -16.82 4.08
C PRO A 196 -23.11 -18.34 3.97
N GLU A 197 -22.33 -18.77 2.99
CA GLU A 197 -21.91 -20.16 2.79
C GLU A 197 -20.72 -20.55 3.67
N ALA A 198 -20.00 -19.55 4.20
CA ALA A 198 -18.93 -19.74 5.17
C ALA A 198 -18.81 -18.56 6.14
N ARG A 199 -18.28 -18.87 7.33
CA ARG A 199 -17.78 -17.89 8.29
C ARG A 199 -16.27 -18.02 8.37
N LEU A 200 -15.56 -16.97 8.03
CA LEU A 200 -14.10 -16.91 8.00
C LEU A 200 -13.58 -15.99 9.11
N ARG A 201 -12.36 -16.25 9.57
CA ARG A 201 -11.67 -15.41 10.56
C ARG A 201 -10.18 -15.29 10.23
N THR A 202 -9.65 -14.07 10.34
CA THR A 202 -8.23 -13.76 10.12
C THR A 202 -7.82 -12.50 10.88
N ASP A 203 -6.52 -12.30 11.10
CA ASP A 203 -5.99 -11.00 11.51
C ASP A 203 -6.20 -9.97 10.37
N GLY A 204 -6.71 -8.79 10.72
CA GLY A 204 -7.06 -7.78 9.73
C GLY A 204 -5.85 -7.18 9.01
N LEU A 205 -4.72 -6.97 9.70
CA LEU A 205 -3.50 -6.45 9.08
C LEU A 205 -2.82 -7.50 8.22
N GLU A 206 -2.79 -8.76 8.67
CA GLU A 206 -2.27 -9.87 7.87
C GLU A 206 -3.12 -10.14 6.62
N LEU A 207 -4.45 -9.99 6.70
CA LEU A 207 -5.30 -10.03 5.50
C LEU A 207 -4.92 -8.90 4.53
N CYS A 208 -4.79 -7.67 4.99
CA CYS A 208 -4.39 -6.55 4.12
C CYS A 208 -3.04 -6.80 3.46
N ARG A 209 -2.08 -7.38 4.18
CA ARG A 209 -0.78 -7.78 3.64
C ARG A 209 -0.92 -8.87 2.57
N SER A 210 -1.69 -9.92 2.84
CA SER A 210 -1.98 -10.99 1.87
C SER A 210 -2.60 -10.44 0.58
N LEU A 211 -3.61 -9.56 0.70
CA LEU A 211 -4.28 -8.92 -0.44
C LEU A 211 -3.33 -8.03 -1.27
N SER A 212 -2.25 -7.52 -0.67
CA SER A 212 -1.21 -6.76 -1.35
C SER A 212 -0.13 -7.62 -2.02
N GLY A 213 -0.22 -8.95 -1.89
CA GLY A 213 0.77 -9.90 -2.42
C GLY A 213 1.93 -10.22 -1.48
N ARG A 214 1.91 -9.73 -0.24
CA ARG A 214 2.89 -10.12 0.80
C ARG A 214 2.52 -11.48 1.38
N ILE A 215 3.51 -12.22 1.87
CA ILE A 215 3.28 -13.50 2.54
C ILE A 215 2.72 -13.19 3.95
N PRO A 216 1.49 -13.64 4.26
CA PRO A 216 0.93 -13.47 5.60
C PRO A 216 1.58 -14.44 6.59
N VAL A 217 1.61 -14.05 7.88
CA VAL A 217 2.08 -14.92 8.97
C VAL A 217 0.96 -15.85 9.47
N THR A 218 -0.29 -15.40 9.35
CA THR A 218 -1.48 -16.15 9.76
C THR A 218 -2.38 -16.42 8.56
N ASP A 219 -2.93 -17.63 8.52
CA ASP A 219 -3.88 -18.01 7.48
C ASP A 219 -5.29 -17.53 7.78
N ILE A 220 -6.11 -17.47 6.73
CA ILE A 220 -7.55 -17.26 6.85
C ILE A 220 -8.18 -18.58 7.32
N SER A 221 -8.70 -18.58 8.54
CA SER A 221 -9.35 -19.76 9.13
C SER A 221 -10.83 -19.85 8.77
N THR A 222 -11.32 -21.06 8.50
CA THR A 222 -12.74 -21.33 8.34
C THR A 222 -13.34 -21.70 9.69
N VAL A 223 -14.18 -20.82 10.24
CA VAL A 223 -14.92 -21.06 11.48
C VAL A 223 -16.05 -22.05 11.25
N SER A 224 -16.76 -21.90 10.12
CA SER A 224 -17.80 -22.83 9.67
C SER A 224 -18.05 -22.70 8.16
N GLY A 225 -18.71 -23.70 7.57
CA GLY A 225 -19.11 -23.69 6.16
C GLY A 225 -18.00 -24.12 5.19
N ASN A 226 -18.05 -23.61 3.96
CA ASN A 226 -17.17 -24.01 2.86
C ASN A 226 -15.71 -23.50 3.05
N PRO A 227 -14.71 -24.39 3.27
CA PRO A 227 -13.34 -23.97 3.51
C PRO A 227 -12.61 -23.49 2.26
N GLN A 228 -13.06 -23.85 1.05
CA GLN A 228 -12.46 -23.37 -0.19
C GLN A 228 -12.57 -21.83 -0.34
N LEU A 229 -13.58 -21.22 0.29
CA LEU A 229 -13.78 -19.77 0.27
C LEU A 229 -12.68 -19.00 1.03
N ALA A 230 -11.98 -19.64 1.97
CA ALA A 230 -10.80 -19.05 2.60
C ALA A 230 -9.64 -18.88 1.60
N ASN A 231 -9.42 -19.87 0.75
CA ASN A 231 -8.41 -19.82 -0.31
C ASN A 231 -8.78 -18.77 -1.35
N SER A 232 -10.03 -18.76 -1.83
CA SER A 232 -10.51 -17.75 -2.77
C SER A 232 -10.32 -16.32 -2.24
N LEU A 233 -10.54 -16.10 -0.94
CA LEU A 233 -10.30 -14.79 -0.32
C LEU A 233 -8.81 -14.44 -0.28
N GLY A 234 -7.95 -15.40 0.06
CA GLY A 234 -6.49 -15.21 0.09
C GLY A 234 -5.85 -15.01 -1.29
N GLU A 235 -6.50 -15.45 -2.36
CA GLU A 235 -6.05 -15.27 -3.74
C GLU A 235 -6.39 -13.88 -4.32
N LEU A 236 -7.28 -13.13 -3.69
CA LEU A 236 -7.60 -11.78 -4.13
C LEU A 236 -6.36 -10.89 -4.13
N ARG A 237 -6.24 -10.02 -5.14
CA ARG A 237 -5.20 -8.99 -5.22
C ARG A 237 -5.85 -7.63 -5.33
N ILE A 238 -5.59 -6.80 -4.31
CA ILE A 238 -6.09 -5.44 -4.21
C ILE A 238 -4.92 -4.49 -4.45
N VAL A 239 -5.19 -3.37 -5.12
CA VAL A 239 -4.17 -2.37 -5.39
C VAL A 239 -3.86 -1.58 -4.12
N PHE A 240 -2.57 -1.45 -3.84
CA PHE A 240 -2.02 -0.67 -2.73
C PHE A 240 -1.26 0.53 -3.28
#